data_AF-A0A7J8PXP3-F1
#
_entry.id   AF-A0A7J8PXP3-F1
#
_cell.length_a   1.000
_cell.length_b   1.000
_cell.length_c   1.000
_cell.angle_alpha   90.00
_cell.angle_beta   90.00
_cell.angle_gamma   90.00
#
_symmetry.space_group_name_H-M   'P 1'
#
loop_
_entity.id
_entity.type
_entity.pdbx_description
1 polymer ?
#
loop_
_entity_poly.entity_id
_entity_poly.type
_entity_poly.pdbx_seq_one_letter_code
_entity_poly.pdbx_strand_id
1 'polypeptide(L)'
;EPLWETVVNHGLKAATYFWPGSEVKKGFWDCPEELCMKYNASVAFEDRVDTVLSYFDLPSSEIPVFMTLYFEDPDHQGHHVGPDDPEITEAVARIDRMIGRLIDGLEKRGIFEDVTIIMVGDHGMVGTCDKKLIFLDDLAPWIEIPAEWVWSYSPLLAIHPPPGQAASDVVAKMNEGLESGKIENGKYLKVYLKEELPSRLHYAASDRIPPIIGLIEESFKVEQKRSKRKECGGSHGYDNAIFSMRSIFIGHGPQFGRGKKVPSFENVEIYNLVTSILSIHGAPNNGSSAFPVSILLPRQ
;
A
#
# COMPACT_ATOMS: atom_id res chain seq x y z
N GLU A 1 7.42 -0.62 -14.78
CA GLU A 1 8.85 -0.67 -14.41
C GLU A 1 8.98 0.01 -13.05
N PRO A 2 9.61 -0.61 -12.03
CA PRO A 2 9.85 0.05 -10.74
C PRO A 2 10.85 1.21 -10.87
N LEU A 3 10.76 2.20 -9.97
CA LEU A 3 11.61 3.41 -10.01
C LEU A 3 13.10 3.08 -10.03
N TRP A 4 13.56 2.13 -9.22
CA TRP A 4 14.96 1.75 -9.16
C TRP A 4 15.47 1.14 -10.47
N GLU A 5 14.63 0.40 -11.21
CA GLU A 5 14.96 -0.12 -12.54
C GLU A 5 15.04 1.02 -13.55
N THR A 6 14.09 1.96 -13.51
CA THR A 6 14.12 3.17 -14.35
C THR A 6 15.39 4.00 -14.12
N VAL A 7 15.82 4.16 -12.88
CA VAL A 7 17.04 4.89 -12.51
C VAL A 7 18.29 4.19 -13.07
N VAL A 8 18.41 2.87 -12.86
CA VAL A 8 19.54 2.08 -13.39
C VAL A 8 19.57 2.08 -14.92
N ASN A 9 18.42 2.04 -15.58
CA ASN A 9 18.31 2.15 -17.04
C ASN A 9 18.84 3.49 -17.59
N HIS A 10 18.91 4.53 -16.77
CA HIS A 10 19.50 5.83 -17.11
C HIS A 10 20.99 5.93 -16.72
N GLY A 11 21.64 4.83 -16.34
CA GLY A 11 23.05 4.80 -15.95
C GLY A 11 23.32 5.39 -14.56
N LEU A 12 22.28 5.59 -13.75
CA LEU A 12 22.36 6.12 -12.40
C LEU A 12 22.31 4.98 -11.37
N LYS A 13 22.76 5.24 -10.13
CA LYS A 13 22.76 4.25 -9.05
C LYS A 13 21.50 4.38 -8.20
N ALA A 14 20.93 3.24 -7.80
CA ALA A 14 19.83 3.15 -6.87
C ALA A 14 20.16 2.16 -5.73
N ALA A 15 19.63 2.43 -4.54
CA ALA A 15 19.70 1.56 -3.38
C ALA A 15 18.30 1.33 -2.81
N THR A 16 18.07 0.17 -2.21
CA THR A 16 16.79 -0.15 -1.59
C THR A 16 17.00 -0.78 -0.24
N TYR A 17 16.61 -0.07 0.82
CA TYR A 17 16.54 -0.64 2.17
C TYR A 17 15.12 -1.09 2.44
N PHE A 18 14.82 -2.28 1.92
CA PHE A 18 13.49 -2.90 1.85
C PHE A 18 12.50 -2.09 0.99
N TRP A 19 11.93 -2.77 0.00
CA TRP A 19 10.74 -2.32 -0.72
C TRP A 19 10.13 -3.54 -1.41
N PRO A 20 8.80 -3.71 -1.43
CA PRO A 20 8.18 -4.82 -2.13
C PRO A 20 8.63 -4.91 -3.60
N GLY A 21 9.30 -6.02 -3.95
CA GLY A 21 9.83 -6.27 -5.27
C GLY A 21 11.28 -5.83 -5.52
N SER A 22 11.93 -5.11 -4.59
CA SER A 22 13.33 -4.68 -4.81
C SER A 22 14.35 -5.81 -4.71
N GLU A 23 14.03 -6.89 -4.00
CA GLU A 23 14.86 -8.10 -3.92
C GLU A 23 14.60 -9.11 -5.07
N VAL A 24 13.68 -8.79 -5.98
CA VAL A 24 13.37 -9.63 -7.15
C VAL A 24 14.17 -9.14 -8.35
N LYS A 25 15.06 -10.00 -8.87
CA LYS A 25 15.80 -9.71 -10.10
C LYS A 25 14.85 -9.70 -11.30
N LYS A 26 14.74 -8.55 -11.98
CA LYS A 26 13.91 -8.36 -13.18
C LYS A 26 14.54 -7.33 -14.10
N GLY A 27 14.59 -7.62 -15.38
CA GLY A 27 15.14 -6.70 -16.39
C GLY A 27 16.61 -6.37 -16.12
N PHE A 28 16.96 -5.08 -16.15
CA PHE A 28 18.32 -4.57 -15.89
C PHE A 28 18.63 -4.35 -14.42
N TRP A 29 17.66 -4.62 -13.52
CA TRP A 29 17.88 -4.51 -12.10
C TRP A 29 18.80 -5.63 -11.58
N ASP A 30 20.08 -5.29 -11.44
CA ASP A 30 21.10 -6.09 -10.77
C ASP A 30 21.77 -5.25 -9.70
N CYS A 31 21.08 -5.10 -8.56
CA CYS A 31 21.58 -4.29 -7.46
C CYS A 31 22.54 -5.10 -6.58
N PRO A 32 23.71 -4.54 -6.22
CA PRO A 32 24.63 -5.15 -5.27
C PRO A 32 23.97 -5.43 -3.92
N GLU A 33 24.35 -6.52 -3.25
CA GLU A 33 23.77 -6.90 -1.95
C GLU A 33 24.02 -5.81 -0.88
N GLU A 34 25.08 -5.01 -1.03
CA GLU A 34 25.42 -3.91 -0.13
C GLU A 34 24.51 -2.69 -0.30
N LEU A 35 23.80 -2.56 -1.42
CA LEU A 35 22.88 -1.45 -1.69
C LEU A 35 21.41 -1.88 -1.67
N CYS A 36 21.13 -3.18 -1.81
CA CYS A 36 19.78 -3.72 -1.87
C CYS A 36 19.61 -4.90 -0.92
N MET A 37 19.06 -4.59 0.25
CA MET A 37 18.90 -5.54 1.33
C MET A 37 17.73 -6.50 1.06
N LYS A 38 17.97 -7.80 1.27
CA LYS A 38 16.90 -8.81 1.29
C LYS A 38 16.03 -8.60 2.51
N TYR A 39 14.72 -8.71 2.35
CA TYR A 39 13.77 -8.38 3.41
C TYR A 39 14.01 -9.22 4.67
N ASN A 40 14.17 -8.52 5.79
CA ASN A 40 14.28 -9.14 7.11
C ASN A 40 13.67 -8.22 8.17
N ALA A 41 12.43 -8.51 8.56
CA ALA A 41 11.66 -7.75 9.55
C ALA A 41 12.37 -7.64 10.92
N SER A 42 13.31 -8.54 11.24
CA SER A 42 14.02 -8.54 12.52
C SER A 42 15.11 -7.48 12.61
N VAL A 43 15.50 -6.86 11.49
CA VAL A 43 16.51 -5.78 11.49
C VAL A 43 15.93 -4.54 12.17
N ALA A 44 16.65 -4.02 13.17
CA ALA A 44 16.24 -2.84 13.92
C ALA A 44 16.16 -1.61 13.01
N PHE A 45 15.17 -0.74 13.24
CA PHE A 45 14.92 0.44 12.41
C PHE A 45 16.11 1.39 12.38
N GLU A 46 16.82 1.50 13.50
CA GLU A 46 18.05 2.27 13.65
C GLU A 46 19.12 1.83 12.65
N ASP A 47 19.34 0.51 12.52
CA ASP A 47 20.33 -0.05 11.59
C ASP A 47 19.94 0.24 10.14
N ARG A 48 18.63 0.26 9.82
CA ARG A 48 18.14 0.61 8.49
C ARG A 48 18.45 2.06 8.15
N VAL A 49 18.14 2.97 9.08
CA VAL A 49 18.42 4.42 8.93
C VAL A 49 19.93 4.64 8.80
N ASP A 50 20.73 4.03 9.66
CA ASP A 50 22.18 4.19 9.67
C ASP A 50 22.82 3.67 8.38
N THR A 51 22.29 2.57 7.83
CA THR A 51 22.78 2.06 6.56
C THR A 51 22.44 3.01 5.40
N VAL A 52 21.21 3.53 5.33
CA VAL A 52 20.85 4.54 4.31
C VAL A 52 21.72 5.78 4.43
N LEU A 53 22.00 6.25 5.65
CA LEU A 53 22.92 7.35 5.90
C LEU A 53 24.35 7.04 5.43
N SER A 54 24.82 5.80 5.59
CA SER A 54 26.15 5.38 5.15
C SER A 54 26.35 5.47 3.64
N TYR A 55 25.28 5.38 2.84
CA TYR A 55 25.37 5.52 1.39
C TYR A 55 25.80 6.92 0.95
N PHE A 56 25.56 7.95 1.78
CA PHE A 56 26.04 9.31 1.53
C PHE A 56 27.53 9.51 1.84
N ASP A 57 28.17 8.53 2.48
CA ASP A 57 29.61 8.54 2.78
C ASP A 57 30.45 7.85 1.70
N LEU A 58 29.79 7.29 0.67
CA LEU A 58 30.45 6.71 -0.49
C LEU A 58 31.15 7.81 -1.33
N PRO A 59 32.16 7.44 -2.16
CA PRO A 59 32.70 8.36 -3.16
C PRO A 59 31.57 8.98 -3.99
N SER A 60 31.69 10.24 -4.37
CA SER A 60 30.60 11.00 -5.00
C SER A 60 30.00 10.33 -6.25
N SER A 61 30.81 9.62 -7.05
CA SER A 61 30.37 8.84 -8.21
C SER A 61 29.62 7.55 -7.87
N GLU A 62 29.64 7.14 -6.60
CA GLU A 62 29.07 5.91 -6.10
C GLU A 62 27.81 6.10 -5.25
N ILE A 63 27.54 7.33 -4.79
CA ILE A 63 26.33 7.65 -4.03
C ILE A 63 25.09 7.35 -4.90
N PRO A 64 24.16 6.48 -4.44
CA PRO A 64 22.88 6.27 -5.11
C PRO A 64 22.05 7.56 -5.17
N VAL A 65 21.50 7.88 -6.35
CA VAL A 65 20.63 9.07 -6.51
C VAL A 65 19.19 8.79 -6.11
N PHE A 66 18.83 7.51 -5.98
CA PHE A 66 17.52 7.05 -5.52
C PHE A 66 17.71 6.02 -4.42
N MET A 67 17.05 6.22 -3.29
CA MET A 67 17.11 5.34 -2.13
C MET A 67 15.70 5.06 -1.62
N THR A 68 15.42 3.83 -1.19
CA THR A 68 14.21 3.51 -0.43
C THR A 68 14.55 3.11 1.00
N LEU A 69 13.64 3.41 1.92
CA LEU A 69 13.70 3.01 3.32
C LEU A 69 12.29 2.64 3.76
N TYR A 70 12.11 1.44 4.30
CA TYR A 70 10.81 0.93 4.74
C TYR A 70 10.81 0.51 6.21
N PHE A 71 9.68 0.81 6.86
CA PHE A 71 9.36 0.41 8.23
C PHE A 71 7.98 -0.26 8.25
N GLU A 72 7.86 -1.34 9.03
CA GLU A 72 6.60 -2.07 9.19
C GLU A 72 5.60 -1.34 10.11
N ASP A 73 6.09 -0.47 11.01
CA ASP A 73 5.22 0.34 11.87
C ASP A 73 4.80 1.64 11.16
N PRO A 74 3.58 2.15 11.44
CA PRO A 74 2.64 1.69 12.47
C PRO A 74 1.67 0.60 12.00
N ASP A 75 1.81 0.03 10.81
CA ASP A 75 0.88 -1.00 10.30
C ASP A 75 0.88 -2.25 11.19
N HIS A 76 2.06 -2.80 11.49
CA HIS A 76 2.19 -3.99 12.33
C HIS A 76 1.47 -3.82 13.66
N GLN A 77 1.70 -2.71 14.37
CA GLN A 77 0.98 -2.45 15.60
C GLN A 77 -0.52 -2.18 15.38
N GLY A 78 -0.87 -1.49 14.28
CA GLY A 78 -2.24 -1.24 13.84
C GLY A 78 -3.07 -2.52 13.76
N HIS A 79 -2.54 -3.59 13.16
CA HIS A 79 -3.23 -4.88 13.11
C HIS A 79 -3.48 -5.47 14.49
N HIS A 80 -2.53 -5.36 15.41
CA HIS A 80 -2.61 -5.97 16.75
C HIS A 80 -3.66 -5.32 17.65
N VAL A 81 -3.67 -3.99 17.73
CA VAL A 81 -4.47 -3.26 18.73
C VAL A 81 -5.57 -2.39 18.12
N GLY A 82 -5.51 -2.14 16.81
CA GLY A 82 -6.38 -1.19 16.13
C GLY A 82 -5.85 0.25 16.18
N PRO A 83 -6.29 1.12 15.25
CA PRO A 83 -5.67 2.44 15.03
C PRO A 83 -5.91 3.45 16.17
N ASP A 84 -6.90 3.24 17.02
CA ASP A 84 -7.28 4.16 18.11
C ASP A 84 -6.62 3.82 19.46
N ASP A 85 -5.80 2.76 19.51
CA ASP A 85 -5.15 2.33 20.75
C ASP A 85 -3.93 3.21 21.09
N PRO A 86 -3.68 3.53 22.39
CA PRO A 86 -2.50 4.28 22.80
C PRO A 86 -1.16 3.71 22.34
N GLU A 87 -1.03 2.38 22.16
CA GLU A 87 0.19 1.75 21.65
C GLU A 87 0.53 2.20 20.22
N ILE A 88 -0.46 2.63 19.43
CA ILE A 88 -0.23 3.24 18.10
C ILE A 88 0.48 4.58 18.22
N THR A 89 0.17 5.36 19.27
CA THR A 89 0.86 6.63 19.50
C THR A 89 2.35 6.40 19.72
N GLU A 90 2.72 5.34 20.46
CA GLU A 90 4.12 4.97 20.67
C GLU A 90 4.80 4.43 19.41
N ALA A 91 4.09 3.64 18.60
CA ALA A 91 4.59 3.18 17.30
C ALA A 91 4.88 4.37 16.34
N VAL A 92 3.95 5.33 16.25
CA VAL A 92 4.14 6.56 15.48
C VAL A 92 5.30 7.38 16.02
N ALA A 93 5.40 7.55 17.35
CA ALA A 93 6.52 8.26 17.98
C ALA A 93 7.87 7.57 17.71
N ARG A 94 7.90 6.24 17.56
CA ARG A 94 9.11 5.50 17.17
C ARG A 94 9.51 5.83 15.73
N ILE A 95 8.58 5.86 14.79
CA ILE A 95 8.85 6.26 13.40
C ILE A 95 9.31 7.72 13.33
N ASP A 96 8.67 8.62 14.09
CA ASP A 96 9.10 10.02 14.19
C ASP A 96 10.56 10.16 14.66
N ARG A 97 10.98 9.38 15.67
CA ARG A 97 12.39 9.33 16.10
C ARG A 97 13.34 8.82 15.00
N MET A 98 12.92 7.87 14.17
CA MET A 98 13.74 7.39 13.04
C MET A 98 13.87 8.43 11.94
N ILE A 99 12.80 9.17 11.66
CA ILE A 99 12.83 10.32 10.75
C ILE A 99 13.77 11.41 11.29
N GLY A 100 13.67 11.73 12.59
CA GLY A 100 14.59 12.66 13.25
C GLY A 100 16.05 12.20 13.16
N ARG A 101 16.33 10.92 13.38
CA ARG A 101 17.67 10.34 13.22
C ARG A 101 18.20 10.49 11.79
N LEU A 102 17.36 10.25 10.78
CA LEU A 102 17.72 10.44 9.37
C LEU A 102 18.07 11.91 9.10
N ILE A 103 17.23 12.85 9.54
CA ILE A 103 17.44 14.30 9.37
C ILE A 103 18.74 14.73 10.05
N ASP A 104 18.93 14.40 11.33
CA ASP A 104 20.17 14.70 12.07
C ASP A 104 21.41 14.15 11.36
N GLY A 105 21.30 12.96 10.77
CA GLY A 105 22.37 12.34 10.01
C GLY A 105 22.72 13.09 8.72
N LEU A 106 21.73 13.62 8.01
CA LEU A 106 21.91 14.43 6.81
C LEU A 106 22.44 15.84 7.16
N GLU A 107 21.96 16.45 8.24
CA GLU A 107 22.43 17.76 8.72
C GLU A 107 23.90 17.71 9.15
N LYS A 108 24.32 16.67 9.87
CA LYS A 108 25.73 16.45 10.25
C LYS A 108 26.66 16.33 9.04
N ARG A 109 26.14 15.85 7.92
CA ARG A 109 26.85 15.75 6.63
C ARG A 109 26.78 17.06 5.83
N GLY A 110 25.98 18.04 6.27
CA GLY A 110 25.79 19.31 5.58
C GLY A 110 25.00 19.21 4.27
N ILE A 111 24.23 18.13 4.07
CA ILE A 111 23.53 17.83 2.81
C ILE A 111 22.00 17.80 2.93
N PHE A 112 21.45 18.09 4.11
CA PHE A 112 20.00 18.00 4.35
C PHE A 112 19.18 18.80 3.34
N GLU A 113 19.61 20.04 3.04
CA GLU A 113 18.93 20.92 2.07
C GLU A 113 19.13 20.51 0.60
N ASP A 114 20.09 19.63 0.32
CA ASP A 114 20.35 19.10 -1.04
C ASP A 114 19.59 17.79 -1.32
N VAL A 115 19.15 17.09 -0.27
CA VAL A 115 18.45 15.81 -0.37
C VAL A 115 16.95 16.04 -0.47
N THR A 116 16.33 15.37 -1.44
CA THR A 116 14.86 15.29 -1.54
C THR A 116 14.35 14.09 -0.77
N ILE A 117 13.50 14.33 0.24
CA ILE A 117 12.84 13.30 1.04
C ILE A 117 11.35 13.29 0.68
N ILE A 118 10.85 12.12 0.28
CA ILE A 118 9.42 11.87 0.07
C ILE A 118 8.99 10.80 1.06
N MET A 119 8.22 11.21 2.08
CA MET A 119 7.63 10.30 3.04
C MET A 119 6.21 9.93 2.61
N VAL A 120 5.93 8.63 2.61
CA VAL A 120 4.65 8.04 2.18
C VAL A 120 4.25 6.92 3.12
N GLY A 121 2.97 6.58 3.15
CA GLY A 121 2.50 5.25 3.52
C GLY A 121 1.89 4.55 2.30
N ASP A 122 1.72 3.24 2.37
CA ASP A 122 1.03 2.44 1.35
C ASP A 122 -0.50 2.54 1.47
N HIS A 123 -1.03 2.54 2.69
CA HIS A 123 -2.46 2.69 2.99
C HIS A 123 -2.68 3.25 4.40
N GLY A 124 -3.95 3.51 4.74
CA GLY A 124 -4.35 3.79 6.11
C GLY A 124 -4.73 2.51 6.89
N MET A 125 -5.52 2.65 7.95
CA MET A 125 -5.89 1.58 8.88
C MET A 125 -7.27 1.86 9.49
N VAL A 126 -8.08 0.81 9.70
CA VAL A 126 -9.35 0.92 10.42
C VAL A 126 -9.50 -0.19 11.47
N GLY A 127 -10.12 0.13 12.60
CA GLY A 127 -10.45 -0.87 13.62
C GLY A 127 -11.46 -1.89 13.10
N THR A 128 -11.23 -3.17 13.38
CA THR A 128 -12.17 -4.27 13.10
C THR A 128 -12.47 -5.02 14.41
N CYS A 129 -13.74 -5.36 14.64
CA CYS A 129 -14.20 -6.06 15.86
C CYS A 129 -15.43 -6.93 15.56
N ASP A 130 -15.69 -7.94 16.40
CA ASP A 130 -16.61 -9.07 16.16
C ASP A 130 -18.11 -8.75 16.00
N LYS A 131 -18.51 -7.48 16.03
CA LYS A 131 -19.91 -7.08 15.83
C LYS A 131 -20.24 -6.77 14.36
N LYS A 132 -19.21 -6.69 13.51
CA LYS A 132 -19.33 -6.33 12.10
C LYS A 132 -18.96 -7.50 11.20
N LEU A 133 -19.58 -8.66 11.42
CA LEU A 133 -19.29 -9.91 10.70
C LEU A 133 -20.43 -10.28 9.74
N ILE A 134 -20.07 -10.86 8.61
CA ILE A 134 -20.96 -11.50 7.62
C ILE A 134 -20.41 -12.91 7.37
N PHE A 135 -21.25 -13.94 7.45
CA PHE A 135 -20.82 -15.32 7.28
C PHE A 135 -21.32 -15.89 5.95
N LEU A 136 -20.42 -16.48 5.16
CA LEU A 136 -20.80 -17.06 3.86
C LEU A 136 -21.72 -18.28 4.01
N ASP A 137 -21.55 -19.09 5.05
CA ASP A 137 -22.41 -20.26 5.30
C ASP A 137 -23.88 -19.88 5.54
N ASP A 138 -24.15 -18.65 6.02
CA ASP A 138 -25.53 -18.19 6.22
C ASP A 138 -26.28 -18.00 4.88
N LEU A 139 -25.56 -17.92 3.75
CA LEU A 139 -26.13 -17.83 2.40
C LEU A 139 -26.64 -19.16 1.84
N ALA A 140 -26.45 -20.29 2.55
CA ALA A 140 -26.84 -21.63 2.08
C ALA A 140 -28.28 -21.75 1.53
N PRO A 141 -29.31 -21.03 2.03
CA PRO A 141 -30.65 -21.07 1.43
C PRO A 141 -30.73 -20.54 -0.02
N TRP A 142 -29.75 -19.74 -0.47
CA TRP A 142 -29.64 -19.22 -1.84
C TRP A 142 -28.53 -19.91 -2.61
N ILE A 143 -27.36 -20.06 -1.98
CA ILE A 143 -26.18 -20.65 -2.59
C ILE A 143 -25.20 -21.11 -1.52
N GLU A 144 -24.68 -22.33 -1.67
CA GLU A 144 -23.54 -22.80 -0.90
C GLU A 144 -22.25 -22.27 -1.56
N ILE A 145 -21.39 -21.61 -0.77
CA ILE A 145 -20.07 -21.13 -1.20
C ILE A 145 -19.00 -21.95 -0.47
N PRO A 146 -18.44 -22.99 -1.11
CA PRO A 146 -17.38 -23.78 -0.53
C PRO A 146 -16.12 -22.96 -0.26
N ALA A 147 -15.44 -23.25 0.86
CA ALA A 147 -14.26 -22.50 1.28
C ALA A 147 -13.11 -22.56 0.25
N GLU A 148 -13.03 -23.62 -0.55
CA GLU A 148 -12.03 -23.77 -1.61
C GLU A 148 -12.26 -22.84 -2.80
N TRP A 149 -13.44 -22.22 -2.92
CA TRP A 149 -13.67 -21.18 -3.93
C TRP A 149 -13.16 -19.82 -3.45
N VAL A 150 -12.99 -19.62 -2.13
CA VAL A 150 -12.67 -18.32 -1.54
C VAL A 150 -11.16 -18.14 -1.48
N TRP A 151 -10.63 -17.22 -2.26
CA TRP A 151 -9.21 -16.87 -2.27
C TRP A 151 -8.84 -15.86 -1.17
N SER A 152 -9.78 -14.98 -0.83
CA SER A 152 -9.64 -13.98 0.23
C SER A 152 -11.02 -13.70 0.82
N TYR A 153 -11.13 -13.60 2.15
CA TYR A 153 -12.39 -13.28 2.82
C TYR A 153 -12.54 -11.78 3.08
N SER A 154 -11.57 -11.17 3.77
CA SER A 154 -11.61 -9.79 4.24
C SER A 154 -10.24 -9.13 4.11
N PRO A 155 -10.20 -7.80 3.95
CA PRO A 155 -11.33 -6.89 3.79
C PRO A 155 -11.84 -6.76 2.35
N LEU A 156 -11.26 -7.51 1.41
CA LEU A 156 -11.77 -7.70 0.06
C LEU A 156 -12.11 -9.18 -0.13
N LEU A 157 -13.40 -9.49 -0.32
CA LEU A 157 -13.83 -10.84 -0.63
C LEU A 157 -13.47 -11.15 -2.08
N ALA A 158 -12.77 -12.25 -2.33
CA ALA A 158 -12.39 -12.68 -3.66
C ALA A 158 -12.70 -14.17 -3.84
N ILE A 159 -13.53 -14.50 -4.83
CA ILE A 159 -14.06 -15.84 -5.06
C ILE A 159 -13.74 -16.28 -6.48
N HIS A 160 -13.24 -17.51 -6.62
CA HIS A 160 -12.95 -18.17 -7.87
C HIS A 160 -13.69 -19.53 -7.92
N PRO A 161 -14.90 -19.56 -8.49
CA PRO A 161 -15.64 -20.80 -8.67
C PRO A 161 -14.95 -21.76 -9.66
N PRO A 162 -15.13 -23.08 -9.52
CA PRO A 162 -14.56 -24.06 -10.43
C PRO A 162 -15.22 -23.97 -11.83
N PRO A 163 -14.56 -24.53 -12.87
CA PRO A 163 -15.17 -24.66 -14.19
C PRO A 163 -16.54 -25.34 -14.13
N GLY A 164 -17.52 -24.79 -14.83
CA GLY A 164 -18.91 -25.27 -14.82
C GLY A 164 -19.84 -24.49 -13.89
N GLN A 165 -19.31 -23.68 -12.97
CA GLN A 165 -20.09 -22.72 -12.21
C GLN A 165 -20.03 -21.34 -12.88
N ALA A 166 -21.17 -20.85 -13.37
CA ALA A 166 -21.23 -19.51 -13.96
C ALA A 166 -21.06 -18.44 -12.86
N ALA A 167 -20.03 -17.59 -13.00
CA ALA A 167 -19.74 -16.54 -12.02
C ALA A 167 -20.93 -15.57 -11.84
N SER A 168 -21.63 -15.25 -12.93
CA SER A 168 -22.84 -14.41 -12.91
C SER A 168 -23.94 -14.97 -12.02
N ASP A 169 -24.15 -16.30 -12.07
CA ASP A 169 -25.18 -16.96 -11.26
C ASP A 169 -24.81 -16.98 -9.78
N VAL A 170 -23.51 -17.12 -9.47
CA VAL A 170 -23.00 -17.02 -8.10
C VAL A 170 -23.23 -15.62 -7.56
N VAL A 171 -22.82 -14.59 -8.31
CA VAL A 171 -23.01 -13.17 -7.93
C VAL A 171 -24.49 -12.87 -7.70
N ALA A 172 -25.37 -13.28 -8.61
CA ALA A 172 -26.80 -13.03 -8.52
C ALA A 172 -27.42 -13.66 -7.26
N LYS A 173 -27.14 -14.94 -6.99
CA LYS A 173 -27.66 -15.66 -5.81
C LYS A 173 -27.09 -15.13 -4.49
N MET A 174 -25.80 -14.76 -4.46
CA MET A 174 -25.19 -14.14 -3.28
C MET A 174 -25.86 -12.81 -2.97
N ASN A 175 -26.01 -11.92 -3.96
CA ASN A 175 -26.65 -10.62 -3.75
C ASN A 175 -28.14 -10.79 -3.35
N GLU A 176 -28.87 -11.73 -3.93
CA GLU A 176 -30.25 -12.05 -3.49
C GLU A 176 -30.31 -12.41 -1.99
N GLY A 177 -29.37 -13.25 -1.54
CA GLY A 177 -29.26 -13.60 -0.12
C GLY A 177 -28.91 -12.41 0.76
N LEU A 178 -27.89 -11.63 0.37
CA LEU A 178 -27.42 -10.47 1.12
C LEU A 178 -28.48 -9.36 1.24
N GLU A 179 -29.30 -9.17 0.20
CA GLU A 179 -30.37 -8.16 0.15
C GLU A 179 -31.68 -8.64 0.81
N SER A 180 -31.81 -9.92 1.13
CA SER A 180 -33.04 -10.52 1.68
C SER A 180 -33.47 -10.01 3.06
N GLY A 181 -32.56 -9.34 3.79
CA GLY A 181 -32.74 -8.94 5.19
C GLY A 181 -32.66 -10.09 6.20
N LYS A 182 -32.39 -11.33 5.75
CA LYS A 182 -32.24 -12.52 6.60
C LYS A 182 -30.79 -12.79 7.00
N ILE A 183 -29.83 -12.23 6.26
CA ILE A 183 -28.39 -12.34 6.56
C ILE A 183 -28.00 -11.18 7.46
N GLU A 184 -27.48 -11.51 8.65
CA GLU A 184 -26.94 -10.54 9.58
C GLU A 184 -25.86 -9.72 8.88
N ASN A 185 -25.97 -8.38 8.94
CA ASN A 185 -25.08 -7.44 8.26
C ASN A 185 -24.99 -7.59 6.72
N GLY A 186 -25.82 -8.41 6.07
CA GLY A 186 -25.73 -8.72 4.64
C GLY A 186 -25.74 -7.48 3.73
N LYS A 187 -26.52 -6.46 4.09
CA LYS A 187 -26.59 -5.17 3.37
C LYS A 187 -25.26 -4.40 3.27
N TYR A 188 -24.26 -4.77 4.06
CA TYR A 188 -22.93 -4.14 4.12
C TYR A 188 -21.90 -4.83 3.23
N LEU A 189 -22.27 -5.93 2.55
CA LEU A 189 -21.46 -6.58 1.53
C LEU A 189 -22.21 -6.52 0.21
N LYS A 190 -21.52 -6.12 -0.85
CA LYS A 190 -22.02 -6.22 -2.21
C LYS A 190 -21.03 -6.97 -3.08
N VAL A 191 -21.54 -7.97 -3.79
CA VAL A 191 -20.74 -8.86 -4.64
C VAL A 191 -20.89 -8.45 -6.10
N TYR A 192 -19.78 -8.45 -6.83
CA TYR A 192 -19.68 -8.01 -8.22
C TYR A 192 -18.98 -9.09 -9.05
N LEU A 193 -19.35 -9.18 -10.33
CA LEU A 193 -18.39 -9.62 -11.32
C LEU A 193 -17.26 -8.59 -11.39
N LYS A 194 -16.00 -9.02 -11.53
CA LYS A 194 -14.87 -8.07 -11.52
C LYS A 194 -14.99 -6.99 -12.59
N GLU A 195 -15.61 -7.30 -13.73
CA GLU A 195 -15.87 -6.37 -14.83
C GLU A 195 -16.93 -5.30 -14.49
N GLU A 196 -17.74 -5.52 -13.46
CA GLU A 196 -18.82 -4.63 -13.01
C GLU A 196 -18.41 -3.78 -11.79
N LEU A 197 -17.17 -3.92 -11.31
CA LEU A 197 -16.63 -3.08 -10.26
C LEU A 197 -16.62 -1.60 -10.67
N PRO A 198 -16.72 -0.66 -9.71
CA PRO A 198 -16.56 0.76 -10.00
C PRO A 198 -15.28 1.04 -10.80
N SER A 199 -15.42 1.64 -11.98
CA SER A 199 -14.31 1.81 -12.93
C SER A 199 -13.11 2.57 -12.35
N ARG A 200 -13.34 3.48 -11.40
CA ARG A 200 -12.29 4.20 -10.66
C ARG A 200 -11.31 3.31 -9.91
N LEU A 201 -11.67 2.06 -9.61
CA LEU A 201 -10.79 1.12 -8.91
C LEU A 201 -9.74 0.51 -9.83
N HIS A 202 -9.97 0.55 -11.15
CA HIS A 202 -9.10 -0.07 -12.16
C HIS A 202 -8.75 -1.55 -11.85
N TYR A 203 -9.66 -2.29 -11.20
CA TYR A 203 -9.40 -3.61 -10.61
C TYR A 203 -10.15 -4.74 -11.33
N ALA A 204 -9.95 -4.87 -12.64
CA ALA A 204 -10.60 -5.91 -13.46
C ALA A 204 -9.70 -6.57 -14.51
N ALA A 205 -8.76 -5.81 -15.09
CA ALA A 205 -7.98 -6.19 -16.27
C ALA A 205 -6.77 -7.09 -15.94
N SER A 206 -6.97 -8.18 -15.21
CA SER A 206 -5.94 -9.20 -14.96
C SER A 206 -6.56 -10.57 -14.68
N ASP A 207 -5.90 -11.63 -15.16
CA ASP A 207 -6.27 -13.03 -14.85
C ASP A 207 -5.96 -13.40 -13.39
N ARG A 208 -5.10 -12.61 -12.72
CA ARG A 208 -4.80 -12.79 -11.29
C ARG A 208 -5.94 -12.30 -10.40
N ILE A 209 -6.84 -11.47 -10.93
CA ILE A 209 -8.02 -10.99 -10.21
C ILE A 209 -9.14 -12.02 -10.39
N PRO A 210 -9.66 -12.62 -9.30
CA PRO A 210 -10.75 -13.58 -9.35
C PRO A 210 -11.99 -13.00 -10.03
N PRO A 211 -12.80 -13.84 -10.70
CA PRO A 211 -13.97 -13.38 -11.44
C PRO A 211 -15.03 -12.71 -10.55
N ILE A 212 -15.05 -13.01 -9.25
CA ILE A 212 -16.03 -12.48 -8.30
C ILE A 212 -15.32 -11.74 -7.17
N ILE A 213 -15.72 -10.48 -6.95
CA ILE A 213 -15.17 -9.60 -5.93
C ILE A 213 -16.31 -9.04 -5.06
N GLY A 214 -16.20 -9.17 -3.75
CA GLY A 214 -17.10 -8.56 -2.78
C GLY A 214 -16.48 -7.32 -2.15
N LEU A 215 -17.14 -6.17 -2.33
CA LEU A 215 -16.83 -4.94 -1.63
C LEU A 215 -17.66 -4.89 -0.34
N ILE A 216 -16.97 -4.78 0.79
CA ILE A 216 -17.58 -4.71 2.11
C ILE A 216 -17.39 -3.32 2.70
N GLU A 217 -18.36 -2.84 3.48
CA GLU A 217 -18.26 -1.56 4.17
C GLU A 217 -17.15 -1.55 5.23
N GLU A 218 -16.69 -0.33 5.54
CA GLU A 218 -15.60 -0.06 6.48
C GLU A 218 -15.77 -0.79 7.84
N SER A 219 -14.67 -1.39 8.31
CA SER A 219 -14.58 -2.22 9.53
C SER A 219 -15.35 -3.53 9.54
N PHE A 220 -16.15 -3.85 8.50
CA PHE A 220 -16.80 -5.14 8.42
C PHE A 220 -15.84 -6.23 7.93
N LYS A 221 -16.14 -7.48 8.29
CA LYS A 221 -15.42 -8.67 7.82
C LYS A 221 -16.39 -9.71 7.29
N VAL A 222 -16.00 -10.39 6.23
CA VAL A 222 -16.54 -11.68 5.81
C VAL A 222 -15.72 -12.80 6.46
N GLU A 223 -16.41 -13.84 6.92
CA GLU A 223 -15.80 -15.10 7.36
C GLU A 223 -16.60 -16.28 6.77
N GLN A 224 -16.02 -17.48 6.74
CA GLN A 224 -16.75 -18.65 6.24
C GLN A 224 -17.94 -19.00 7.13
N LYS A 225 -17.67 -19.22 8.43
CA LYS A 225 -18.59 -19.81 9.38
C LYS A 225 -18.59 -19.06 10.70
N ARG A 226 -19.72 -19.11 11.40
CA ARG A 226 -19.87 -18.49 12.73
C ARG A 226 -18.82 -19.03 13.70
N SER A 227 -18.12 -18.12 14.36
CA SER A 227 -17.11 -18.41 15.38
C SER A 227 -17.49 -17.77 16.71
N LYS A 228 -17.09 -18.39 17.83
CA LYS A 228 -17.17 -17.78 19.17
C LYS A 228 -15.94 -16.94 19.50
N ARG A 229 -14.92 -16.93 18.62
CA ARG A 229 -13.71 -16.14 18.80
C ARG A 229 -14.09 -14.67 18.83
N LYS A 230 -13.48 -13.95 19.76
CA LYS A 230 -13.56 -12.50 19.80
C LYS A 230 -12.21 -11.91 19.46
N GLU A 231 -12.12 -11.19 18.34
CA GLU A 231 -10.96 -10.50 17.84
C GLU A 231 -11.30 -9.03 17.58
N CYS A 232 -10.53 -8.17 18.21
CA CYS A 232 -10.43 -6.77 17.85
C CYS A 232 -8.99 -6.48 17.44
N GLY A 233 -8.83 -5.60 16.47
CA GLY A 233 -7.55 -5.18 15.95
C GLY A 233 -7.74 -4.16 14.84
N GLY A 234 -6.77 -4.04 13.94
CA GLY A 234 -6.85 -3.21 12.75
C GLY A 234 -6.91 -4.04 11.48
N SER A 235 -7.38 -3.44 10.40
CA SER A 235 -7.20 -3.97 9.04
C SER A 235 -7.26 -2.84 8.01
N HIS A 236 -6.87 -3.16 6.78
CA HIS A 236 -6.84 -2.25 5.64
C HIS A 236 -7.00 -3.02 4.33
N GLY A 237 -7.37 -2.33 3.26
CA GLY A 237 -7.68 -2.93 1.94
C GLY A 237 -9.16 -2.83 1.55
N TYR A 238 -9.94 -2.06 2.32
CA TYR A 238 -11.27 -1.60 1.93
C TYR A 238 -11.19 -0.62 0.75
N ASP A 239 -12.34 -0.12 0.31
CA ASP A 239 -12.44 0.87 -0.76
C ASP A 239 -11.52 2.08 -0.53
N ASN A 240 -10.66 2.38 -1.51
CA ASN A 240 -9.67 3.46 -1.45
C ASN A 240 -10.27 4.86 -1.34
N ALA A 241 -11.59 5.03 -1.55
CA ALA A 241 -12.30 6.28 -1.32
C ALA A 241 -12.57 6.56 0.17
N ILE A 242 -12.53 5.54 1.03
CA ILE A 242 -12.79 5.65 2.45
C ILE A 242 -11.67 6.43 3.14
N PHE A 243 -12.04 7.35 4.04
CA PHE A 243 -11.08 8.24 4.68
C PHE A 243 -10.00 7.49 5.48
N SER A 244 -10.36 6.44 6.21
CA SER A 244 -9.41 5.62 6.98
C SER A 244 -8.40 4.86 6.13
N MET A 245 -8.66 4.68 4.82
CA MET A 245 -7.73 4.03 3.88
C MET A 245 -6.75 5.01 3.23
N ARG A 246 -6.91 6.32 3.47
CA ARG A 246 -5.99 7.33 2.96
C ARG A 246 -4.65 7.23 3.66
N SER A 247 -3.61 7.54 2.89
CA SER A 247 -2.22 7.53 3.35
C SER A 247 -1.66 8.96 3.44
N ILE A 248 -0.48 9.08 4.04
CA ILE A 248 0.27 10.31 4.15
C ILE A 248 1.14 10.56 2.91
N PHE A 249 1.41 11.84 2.64
CA PHE A 249 2.45 12.27 1.72
C PHE A 249 3.10 13.55 2.28
N ILE A 250 4.41 13.53 2.47
CA ILE A 250 5.20 14.71 2.84
C ILE A 250 6.42 14.79 1.94
N GLY A 251 6.59 15.92 1.25
CA GLY A 251 7.77 16.21 0.44
C GLY A 251 8.63 17.31 1.06
N HIS A 252 9.92 17.04 1.21
CA HIS A 252 10.96 17.99 1.61
C HIS A 252 12.10 17.94 0.58
N GLY A 253 12.72 19.09 0.30
CA GLY A 253 13.87 19.18 -0.59
C GLY A 253 13.83 20.42 -1.48
N PRO A 254 14.87 20.65 -2.30
CA PRO A 254 15.10 21.90 -3.02
C PRO A 254 14.02 22.24 -4.05
N GLN A 255 13.29 21.24 -4.54
CA GLN A 255 12.22 21.41 -5.52
C GLN A 255 10.82 21.49 -4.91
N PHE A 256 10.67 21.30 -3.58
CA PHE A 256 9.38 21.44 -2.91
C PHE A 256 9.21 22.84 -2.31
N GLY A 257 8.02 23.42 -2.45
CA GLY A 257 7.68 24.69 -1.81
C GLY A 257 7.53 24.53 -0.30
N ARG A 258 8.27 25.33 0.49
CA ARG A 258 8.21 25.29 1.95
C ARG A 258 6.81 25.62 2.48
N GLY A 259 6.29 24.78 3.37
CA GLY A 259 4.99 25.00 4.04
C GLY A 259 3.76 24.91 3.12
N LYS A 260 3.93 24.43 1.88
CA LYS A 260 2.83 24.28 0.92
C LYS A 260 1.97 23.06 1.28
N LYS A 261 0.66 23.28 1.45
CA LYS A 261 -0.34 22.21 1.50
C LYS A 261 -0.93 22.02 0.10
N VAL A 262 -1.05 20.77 -0.33
CA VAL A 262 -1.62 20.40 -1.63
C VAL A 262 -2.90 19.59 -1.45
N PRO A 263 -3.82 19.59 -2.44
CA PRO A 263 -4.98 18.69 -2.43
C PRO A 263 -4.55 17.22 -2.39
N SER A 264 -5.44 16.33 -1.96
CA SER A 264 -5.24 14.89 -2.07
C SER A 264 -5.07 14.47 -3.53
N PHE A 265 -4.23 13.46 -3.75
CA PHE A 265 -3.95 12.86 -5.06
C PHE A 265 -3.67 11.36 -4.89
N GLU A 266 -3.64 10.62 -5.99
CA GLU A 266 -3.43 9.17 -6.00
C GLU A 266 -1.94 8.81 -6.02
N ASN A 267 -1.54 7.75 -5.32
CA ASN A 267 -0.12 7.38 -5.20
C ASN A 267 0.54 6.99 -6.54
N VAL A 268 -0.23 6.65 -7.57
CA VAL A 268 0.25 6.40 -8.94
C VAL A 268 0.97 7.60 -9.54
N GLU A 269 0.68 8.80 -9.05
CA GLU A 269 1.31 10.05 -9.47
C GLU A 269 2.76 10.21 -8.99
N ILE A 270 3.15 9.49 -7.93
CA ILE A 270 4.45 9.62 -7.28
C ILE A 270 5.58 9.17 -8.21
N TYR A 271 5.34 8.20 -9.09
CA TYR A 271 6.34 7.75 -10.06
C TYR A 271 6.82 8.90 -10.94
N ASN A 272 5.90 9.65 -11.54
CA ASN A 272 6.23 10.80 -12.39
C ASN A 272 6.87 11.94 -11.59
N LEU A 273 6.49 12.10 -10.32
CA LEU A 273 7.09 13.09 -9.42
C LEU A 273 8.58 12.79 -9.21
N VAL A 274 8.93 11.55 -8.87
CA VAL A 274 10.32 11.12 -8.65
C VAL A 274 11.15 11.23 -9.93
N THR A 275 10.65 10.77 -11.08
CA THR A 275 11.40 10.89 -12.35
C THR A 275 11.62 12.35 -12.76
N SER A 276 10.67 13.24 -12.45
CA SER A 276 10.81 14.68 -12.70
C SER A 276 11.87 15.33 -11.81
N ILE A 277 11.96 14.88 -10.54
CA ILE A 277 12.98 15.35 -9.59
C ILE A 277 14.37 14.95 -10.08
N LEU A 278 14.53 13.68 -10.47
CA LEU A 278 15.78 13.12 -10.96
C LEU A 278 16.14 13.57 -12.39
N SER A 279 15.25 14.30 -13.07
CA SER A 279 15.43 14.74 -14.47
C SER A 279 15.66 13.60 -15.46
N ILE A 280 14.98 12.47 -15.25
CA ILE A 280 15.04 11.29 -16.12
C ILE A 280 13.69 11.04 -16.80
N HIS A 281 13.68 10.25 -17.88
CA HIS A 281 12.45 9.86 -18.55
C HIS A 281 11.82 8.66 -17.84
N GLY A 282 10.61 8.83 -17.32
CA GLY A 282 9.85 7.73 -16.73
C GLY A 282 9.28 6.76 -17.78
N ALA A 283 9.16 5.48 -17.43
CA ALA A 283 8.45 4.51 -18.24
C ALA A 283 6.94 4.84 -18.31
N PRO A 284 6.21 4.36 -19.35
CA PRO A 284 4.75 4.51 -19.42
C PRO A 284 4.05 3.99 -18.16
N ASN A 285 3.20 4.83 -17.57
CA ASN A 285 2.47 4.56 -16.33
C ASN A 285 1.11 5.28 -16.34
N ASN A 286 0.30 5.08 -15.30
CA ASN A 286 -1.05 5.64 -15.19
C ASN A 286 -1.11 7.03 -14.54
N GLY A 287 0.01 7.56 -14.03
CA GLY A 287 0.08 8.92 -13.51
C GLY A 287 -0.01 9.98 -14.61
N SER A 288 -0.54 11.14 -14.26
CA SER A 288 -0.69 12.30 -15.12
C SER A 288 0.65 13.01 -15.31
N SER A 289 1.08 13.21 -16.56
CA SER A 289 2.35 13.87 -16.87
C SER A 289 2.44 15.33 -16.38
N ALA A 290 1.30 16.00 -16.19
CA ALA A 290 1.22 17.37 -15.67
C ALA A 290 1.31 17.45 -14.14
N PHE A 291 1.13 16.33 -13.43
CA PHE A 291 1.07 16.32 -11.95
C PHE A 291 2.33 16.89 -11.30
N PRO A 292 3.57 16.54 -11.71
CA PRO A 292 4.78 17.08 -11.09
C PRO A 292 4.84 18.61 -11.11
N VAL A 293 4.35 19.24 -12.18
CA VAL A 293 4.32 20.72 -12.33
C VAL A 293 3.37 21.38 -11.31
N SER A 294 2.33 20.67 -10.86
CA SER A 294 1.41 21.17 -9.83
C SER A 294 2.00 21.14 -8.41
N ILE A 295 2.95 20.22 -8.19
CA ILE A 295 3.55 19.96 -6.88
C ILE A 295 4.87 20.71 -6.70
N LEU A 296 5.81 20.51 -7.63
CA LEU A 296 7.17 21.03 -7.57
C LEU A 296 7.23 22.53 -7.92
N LEU A 297 8.27 23.19 -7.43
CA LEU A 297 8.63 24.53 -7.85
C LEU A 297 9.15 24.51 -9.30
N PRO A 298 8.97 25.60 -10.07
CA PRO A 298 9.64 25.75 -11.35
C PRO A 298 11.15 25.60 -11.19
N ARG A 299 11.81 24.91 -12.13
CA ARG A 299 13.27 24.82 -12.16
C ARG A 299 13.84 26.24 -12.31
N GLN A 300 14.79 26.60 -11.44
CA GLN A 300 15.61 27.80 -11.56
C GLN A 300 16.73 27.57 -12.57
#